data_AF-A0A8J7A3B7-F1
#
_entry.id   AF-A0A8J7A3B7-F1
#
_cell.length_a   1.000
_cell.length_b   1.000
_cell.length_c   1.000
_cell.angle_alpha   90.00
_cell.angle_beta   90.00
_cell.angle_gamma   90.00
#
_symmetry.space_group_name_H-M   'P 1'
#
loop_
_entity.id
_entity.type
_entity.pdbx_description
1 polymer ?
#
loop_
_entity_poly.entity_id
_entity_poly.type
_entity_poly.pdbx_seq_one_letter_code
_entity_poly.pdbx_strand_id
1 'polypeptide(L)' 'IAEGDFVTALGDITMKDEDGKAAHYSYCDVWRFRGDNIVELRAFVIKTEVKDETSRAA' A
#
# COMPACT_ATOMS: atom_id res chain seq x y z
N ILE A 1 -1.61 -5.50 9.89
CA ILE A 1 -1.00 -5.48 11.25
C ILE A 1 -1.91 -4.63 12.14
N ALA A 2 -2.19 -5.03 13.37
CA ALA A 2 -3.05 -4.26 14.30
C ALA A 2 -2.37 -4.13 15.66
N GLU A 3 -2.27 -2.91 16.18
CA GLU A 3 -1.60 -2.58 17.45
C GLU A 3 -2.26 -1.36 18.11
N GLY A 4 -2.78 -1.53 19.32
CA GLY A 4 -3.51 -0.49 20.03
C GLY A 4 -4.67 0.08 19.20
N ASP A 5 -4.73 1.41 19.10
CA ASP A 5 -5.73 2.12 18.28
C ASP A 5 -5.35 2.18 16.78
N PHE A 6 -4.31 1.46 16.34
CA PHE A 6 -3.80 1.54 14.99
C PHE A 6 -3.98 0.24 14.19
N VAL A 7 -4.32 0.40 12.91
CA VAL A 7 -4.26 -0.66 11.91
C VAL A 7 -3.36 -0.21 10.78
N THR A 8 -2.39 -1.05 10.44
CA THR A 8 -1.56 -0.88 9.24
C THR A 8 -1.96 -1.89 8.18
N ALA A 9 -2.34 -1.40 7.01
CA ALA A 9 -2.61 -2.19 5.81
C ALA A 9 -1.43 -2.05 4.84
N LEU A 10 -0.95 -3.18 4.33
CA LEU A 10 0.11 -3.24 3.32
C LEU A 10 -0.44 -3.97 2.09
N GLY A 11 -0.01 -3.55 0.92
CA GLY A 11 -0.29 -4.27 -0.31
C GLY A 11 0.31 -3.61 -1.54
N ASP A 12 -0.08 -4.13 -2.69
CA ASP A 12 0.32 -3.62 -3.99
C ASP A 12 -0.89 -3.08 -4.75
N ILE A 13 -0.68 -2.02 -5.51
CA ILE A 13 -1.71 -1.37 -6.32
C ILE A 13 -1.13 -0.99 -7.69
N THR A 14 -1.93 -1.22 -8.74
CA THR A 14 -1.64 -0.72 -10.08
C THR A 14 -2.42 0.57 -10.29
N MET A 15 -1.71 1.65 -10.61
CA MET A 15 -2.29 2.95 -10.90
C MET A 15 -1.71 3.49 -12.22
N LYS A 16 -2.34 4.51 -12.79
CA LYS A 16 -1.76 5.23 -13.92
C LYS A 16 -0.69 6.19 -13.41
N ASP A 17 0.47 6.21 -14.08
CA ASP A 17 1.49 7.24 -13.88
C ASP A 17 1.13 8.54 -14.60
N GLU A 18 2.03 9.52 -14.54
CA GLU A 18 1.85 10.86 -15.12
C GLU A 18 1.67 10.82 -16.66
N ASP A 19 2.20 9.79 -17.32
CA ASP A 19 2.04 9.55 -18.76
C ASP A 19 0.77 8.74 -19.09
N GLY A 20 -0.02 8.38 -18.07
CA GLY A 20 -1.21 7.56 -18.20
C GLY A 20 -0.93 6.05 -18.36
N LYS A 21 0.32 5.60 -18.20
CA LYS A 21 0.72 4.19 -18.31
C LYS A 21 0.48 3.48 -16.98
N ALA A 22 0.20 2.18 -17.04
CA ALA A 22 0.09 1.37 -15.84
C ALA A 22 1.46 1.30 -15.12
N ALA A 23 1.47 1.63 -13.84
CA ALA A 23 2.62 1.56 -12.96
C ALA A 23 2.23 0.83 -11.66
N HIS A 24 3.17 0.07 -11.13
CA HIS A 24 3.01 -0.67 -9.88
C HIS A 24 3.53 0.13 -8.70
N TYR A 25 2.84 0.01 -7.58
CA TYR A 25 3.18 0.67 -6.34
C TYR A 25 2.94 -0.30 -5.19
N SER A 26 3.79 -0.24 -4.17
CA SER A 26 3.47 -0.80 -2.87
C SER A 26 2.95 0.33 -1.97
N TYR A 27 1.93 0.03 -1.16
CA TYR A 27 1.31 0.97 -0.25
C TYR A 27 1.40 0.50 1.21
N CYS A 28 1.38 1.47 2.11
CA CYS A 28 1.27 1.31 3.54
C CYS A 28 0.32 2.38 4.09
N ASP A 29 -0.88 1.96 4.49
CA ASP A 29 -1.86 2.85 5.10
C ASP A 29 -1.91 2.58 6.60
N VAL A 30 -1.67 3.63 7.39
CA VAL A 30 -1.78 3.62 8.85
C VAL A 30 -3.04 4.37 9.24
N TRP A 31 -4.01 3.61 9.76
CA TRP A 31 -5.28 4.10 10.27
C TRP A 31 -5.21 4.22 11.79
N ARG A 32 -5.71 5.33 12.35
CA ARG A 32 -5.93 5.47 13.79
C ARG A 32 -7.43 5.51 14.08
N PHE A 33 -7.85 4.73 15.06
CA PHE A 33 -9.21 4.63 15.52
C PHE A 33 -9.42 5.39 16.84
N ARG A 34 -10.66 5.76 17.11
CA ARG A 34 -11.12 6.23 18.43
C ARG A 34 -12.52 5.66 18.65
N GLY A 35 -12.60 4.57 19.40
CA GLY A 35 -13.79 3.72 19.41
C GLY A 35 -14.02 3.15 18.01
N ASP A 36 -15.24 3.25 17.50
CA ASP A 36 -15.62 2.70 16.19
C ASP A 36 -15.33 3.63 15.00
N ASN A 37 -14.74 4.80 15.26
CA ASN A 37 -14.48 5.80 14.23
C ASN A 37 -13.01 5.80 13.81
N ILE A 38 -12.78 5.93 12.50
CA ILE A 38 -11.47 6.29 11.96
C ILE A 38 -11.29 7.80 12.12
N VAL A 39 -10.20 8.20 12.78
CA VAL A 39 -9.93 9.61 13.11
C VAL A 39 -8.65 10.14 12.48
N GLU A 40 -7.83 9.27 11.88
CA GLU A 40 -6.61 9.67 11.16
C GLU A 40 -6.26 8.62 10.10
N LEU A 41 -5.72 9.09 8.97
CA LEU A 41 -5.07 8.28 7.94
C LEU A 41 -3.71 8.89 7.62
N ARG A 42 -2.67 8.07 7.62
CA ARG A 42 -1.39 8.36 6.96
C ARG A 42 -1.12 7.29 5.92
N ALA A 43 -1.10 7.70 4.66
CA ALA A 43 -0.84 6.82 3.53
C ALA A 43 0.58 7.05 3.01
N PHE A 44 1.32 5.97 2.79
CA PHE A 44 2.62 5.96 2.15
C PHE A 44 2.54 5.11 0.89
N VAL A 45 3.00 5.64 -0.23
CA VAL A 45 2.97 4.95 -1.52
C VAL A 45 4.33 5.10 -2.18
N ILE A 46 4.90 3.98 -2.61
CA ILE A 46 6.21 3.95 -3.28
C ILE A 46 6.04 3.25 -4.62
N LYS A 47 6.48 3.90 -5.70
CA LYS A 47 6.53 3.27 -7.02
C LYS A 47 7.49 2.09 -6.96
N THR A 48 7.03 0.92 -7.36
CA THR A 48 7.85 -0.28 -7.42
C THR A 48 8.25 -0.57 -8.86
N GLU A 49 9.47 -1.05 -9.03
CA GLU A 49 9.85 -1.70 -10.26
C GLU A 49 9.11 -3.03 -10.35
N VAL A 50 8.63 -3.37 -11.55
CA VAL A 50 8.04 -4.69 -11.78
C VAL A 50 9.15 -5.71 -11.59
N LYS A 51 9.15 -6.41 -10.45
CA LYS A 51 9.83 -7.69 -10.38
C LYS A 51 8.98 -8.65 -11.19
N ASP A 52 9.44 -8.95 -12.40
CA ASP A 52 8.95 -10.12 -13.13
C ASP A 52 9.08 -11.33 -12.21
N GLU A 53 7.96 -11.87 -11.74
CA GLU A 53 7.91 -13.11 -10.94
C GLU A 53 8.18 -14.35 -11.80
N THR A 54 9.08 -14.24 -12.79
CA THR A 54 9.59 -15.37 -13.58
C THR A 54 10.83 -16.02 -12.91
N SER A 55 11.19 -15.67 -11.67
CA SER A 55 12.35 -16.28 -10.97
C SER A 55 12.04 -17.21 -9.80
N ARG A 56 10.78 -17.60 -9.57
CA ARG A 56 10.45 -18.65 -8.57
C ARG A 56 10.36 -20.08 -9.12
N ALA A 57 10.85 -20.31 -10.33
CA ALA A 57 11.03 -21.66 -10.89
C ALA A 57 12.42 -21.80 -11.52
N ALA A 58 13.44 -22.02 -10.67
CA ALA A 58 14.73 -22.60 -11.03
C ALA A 58 15.26 -23.39 -9.84
#